data_AF-A0A1A6GRI8-F1
#
_entry.id   AF-A0A1A6GRI8-F1
#
_cell.length_a   1.000
_cell.length_b   1.000
_cell.length_c   1.000
_cell.angle_alpha   90.00
_cell.angle_beta   90.00
_cell.angle_gamma   90.00
#
_symmetry.space_group_name_H-M   'P 1'
#
loop_
_entity.id
_entity.type
_entity.pdbx_description
1 polymer ?
#
loop_
_entity_poly.entity_id
_entity_poly.type
_entity_poly.pdbx_seq_one_letter_code
_entity_poly.pdbx_strand_id
1 'polypeptide(L)'
;MEEPPVREEEDGEDDEGALAKSPLQLTTDDVYDISYVVGRELMALGSDPRVTRLQFKIVRVMEMLEALVNEGSLVAEELRMERDNLRQEVEGLRRASVSGDQVNLGPDKMVVDLTDPNRPRFTLQELRDVLQERNKLKSQLLLVQEELQCYRRFFFRSGKHT
;
A
#
# COMPACT_ATOMS: atom_id res chain seq x y z
N MET A 1 -2.13 53.31 -41.55
CA MET A 1 -1.22 52.39 -40.84
C MET A 1 -2.09 51.71 -39.81
N GLU A 2 -2.48 50.45 -40.06
CA GLU A 2 -3.09 49.61 -39.02
C GLU A 2 -1.96 49.11 -38.12
N GLU A 3 -2.08 49.37 -36.82
CA GLU A 3 -1.23 48.72 -35.82
C GLU A 3 -1.62 47.24 -35.70
N PRO A 4 -0.65 46.32 -35.55
CA PRO A 4 -0.95 44.91 -35.33
C PRO A 4 -1.54 44.71 -33.92
N PRO A 5 -2.36 43.68 -33.69
CA PRO A 5 -2.94 43.44 -32.38
C PRO A 5 -1.82 43.01 -31.41
N VAL A 6 -1.81 43.67 -30.25
CA VAL A 6 -1.00 43.30 -29.10
C VAL A 6 -1.35 41.85 -28.76
N ARG A 7 -0.36 40.96 -28.86
CA ARG A 7 -0.50 39.60 -28.32
C ARG A 7 -0.66 39.76 -26.81
N GLU A 8 -1.83 39.39 -26.31
CA GLU A 8 -2.04 39.19 -24.88
C GLU A 8 -1.08 38.09 -24.46
N GLU A 9 0.03 38.47 -23.83
CA GLU A 9 0.80 37.55 -23.01
C GLU A 9 -0.11 37.21 -21.84
N GLU A 10 -0.70 36.02 -21.84
CA GLU A 10 -1.37 35.44 -20.67
C GLU A 10 -0.29 35.24 -19.59
N ASP A 11 -0.07 36.29 -18.82
CA ASP A 11 0.68 36.26 -17.57
C ASP A 11 -0.06 35.36 -16.56
N GLY A 12 0.46 34.15 -16.36
CA GLY A 12 0.95 33.76 -15.04
C GLY A 12 -0.07 33.40 -13.96
N GLU A 13 -1.02 32.51 -14.22
CA GLU A 13 -1.76 31.82 -13.15
C GLU A 13 -1.58 30.28 -13.29
N ASP A 14 -1.14 29.64 -12.20
CA ASP A 14 -1.08 28.19 -11.90
C ASP A 14 0.27 27.44 -11.95
N ASP A 15 1.41 28.10 -11.83
CA ASP A 15 2.72 27.42 -11.71
C ASP A 15 2.95 26.72 -10.33
N GLU A 16 2.11 26.96 -9.32
CA GLU A 16 2.17 26.25 -8.02
C GLU A 16 1.43 24.91 -8.01
N GLY A 17 0.67 24.59 -9.07
CA GLY A 17 -0.18 23.40 -9.11
C GLY A 17 0.60 22.09 -8.95
N ALA A 18 1.75 21.97 -9.61
CA ALA A 18 2.60 20.79 -9.53
C ALA A 18 3.26 20.62 -8.15
N LEU A 19 3.67 21.72 -7.51
CA LEU A 19 4.28 21.72 -6.17
C LEU A 19 3.28 21.37 -5.06
N ALA A 20 1.99 21.62 -5.27
CA ALA A 20 0.94 21.27 -4.33
C ALA A 20 0.53 19.78 -4.37
N LYS A 21 0.96 19.02 -5.40
CA LYS A 21 0.61 17.60 -5.54
C LYS A 21 1.31 16.74 -4.50
N SER A 22 0.67 15.61 -4.16
CA SER A 22 1.34 14.60 -3.34
C SER A 22 2.55 14.04 -4.10
N PRO A 23 3.71 13.84 -3.45
CA PRO A 23 4.91 13.30 -4.11
C PRO A 23 4.69 11.95 -4.81
N LEU A 24 3.75 11.13 -4.30
CA LEU A 24 3.42 9.82 -4.87
C LEU A 24 2.49 9.90 -6.08
N GLN A 25 1.96 11.08 -6.38
CA GLN A 25 1.03 11.34 -7.48
C GLN A 25 1.66 12.22 -8.58
N LEU A 26 2.94 12.57 -8.43
CA LEU A 26 3.66 13.32 -9.43
C LEU A 26 3.80 12.51 -10.71
N THR A 27 3.71 13.20 -11.84
CA THR A 27 4.00 12.71 -13.18
C THR A 27 5.30 13.33 -13.70
N THR A 28 5.85 12.82 -14.79
CA THR A 28 7.04 13.42 -15.42
C THR A 28 6.77 14.84 -15.89
N ASP A 29 5.54 15.11 -16.35
CA ASP A 29 5.10 16.44 -16.78
C ASP A 29 5.15 17.43 -15.60
N ASP A 30 4.69 17.01 -14.41
CA ASP A 30 4.80 17.83 -13.20
C ASP A 30 6.24 18.17 -12.85
N VAL A 31 7.17 17.24 -13.06
CA VAL A 31 8.61 17.48 -12.81
C VAL A 31 9.18 18.48 -13.82
N TYR A 32 8.71 18.47 -15.07
CA TYR A 32 9.10 19.47 -16.07
C TYR A 32 8.55 20.86 -15.75
N ASP A 33 7.28 20.95 -15.32
CA ASP A 33 6.66 22.21 -14.90
C ASP A 33 7.44 22.82 -13.72
N ILE A 34 7.72 22.02 -12.68
CA ILE A 34 8.55 22.44 -11.55
C ILE A 34 9.94 22.89 -12.01
N SER A 35 10.57 22.14 -12.91
CA SER A 35 11.90 22.46 -13.44
C SER A 35 11.92 23.80 -14.19
N TYR A 36 10.86 24.11 -14.92
CA TYR A 36 10.71 25.37 -15.64
C TYR A 36 10.58 26.57 -14.69
N VAL A 37 9.73 26.48 -13.67
CA VAL A 37 9.56 27.54 -12.65
C VAL A 37 10.87 27.78 -11.91
N VAL A 38 11.48 26.72 -11.39
CA VAL A 38 12.77 26.79 -10.69
C VAL A 38 13.87 27.34 -11.59
N GLY A 39 13.87 26.97 -12.88
CA GLY A 39 14.81 27.48 -13.87
C GLY A 39 14.69 28.98 -14.10
N ARG A 40 13.46 29.51 -14.23
CA ARG A 40 13.21 30.96 -14.36
C ARG A 40 13.66 31.72 -13.12
N GLU A 41 13.34 31.25 -11.91
CA GLU A 41 13.76 31.89 -10.66
C GLU A 41 15.29 31.90 -10.52
N LEU A 42 15.97 30.79 -10.82
CA LEU A 42 17.43 30.72 -10.80
C LEU A 42 18.07 31.68 -11.80
N MET A 43 17.46 31.87 -12.98
CA MET A 43 17.92 32.84 -13.97
C MET A 43 17.74 34.28 -13.50
N ALA A 44 16.64 34.58 -12.80
CA ALA A 44 16.37 35.90 -12.23
C ALA A 44 17.37 36.31 -11.13
N LEU A 45 17.98 35.34 -10.43
CA LEU A 45 19.03 35.58 -9.43
C LEU A 45 20.36 36.06 -10.04
N GLY A 46 20.49 36.07 -11.37
CA GLY A 46 21.66 36.58 -12.10
C GLY A 46 22.83 35.60 -12.20
N SER A 47 23.95 36.08 -12.74
CA SER A 47 25.07 35.22 -13.20
C SER A 47 26.15 34.98 -12.15
N ASP A 48 25.83 34.99 -10.85
CA ASP A 48 26.82 34.67 -9.80
C ASP A 48 27.30 33.21 -9.98
N PRO A 49 28.62 32.94 -10.08
CA PRO A 49 29.14 31.57 -10.21
C PRO A 49 28.68 30.60 -9.12
N ARG A 50 28.30 31.10 -7.94
CA ARG A 50 27.70 30.30 -6.87
C ARG A 50 26.28 29.85 -7.23
N VAL A 51 25.48 30.73 -7.83
CA VAL A 51 24.12 30.43 -8.32
C VAL A 51 24.20 29.42 -9.46
N THR A 52 25.11 29.59 -10.41
CA THR A 52 25.31 28.61 -11.49
C THR A 52 25.72 27.23 -10.96
N ARG A 53 26.62 27.17 -9.97
CA ARG A 53 26.96 25.89 -9.31
C ARG A 53 25.77 25.27 -8.58
N LEU A 54 24.91 26.08 -7.97
CA LEU A 54 23.69 25.60 -7.32
C LEU A 54 22.67 25.11 -8.36
N GLN A 55 22.51 25.83 -9.48
CA GLN A 55 21.65 25.44 -10.59
C GLN A 55 22.01 24.05 -11.10
N PHE A 56 23.28 23.73 -11.33
CA PHE A 56 23.67 22.37 -11.74
C PHE A 56 23.33 21.30 -10.70
N LYS A 57 23.42 21.61 -9.40
CA LYS A 57 23.00 20.67 -8.34
C LYS A 57 21.49 20.48 -8.34
N ILE A 58 20.72 21.54 -8.56
CA ILE A 58 19.27 21.50 -8.65
C ILE A 58 18.84 20.68 -9.88
N VAL A 59 19.44 20.93 -11.05
CA VAL A 59 19.21 20.12 -12.26
C VAL A 59 19.46 18.65 -11.95
N ARG A 60 20.55 18.32 -11.25
CA ARG A 60 20.83 16.94 -10.87
C ARG A 60 19.75 16.33 -9.96
N VAL A 61 19.18 17.12 -9.05
CA VAL A 61 18.07 16.67 -8.20
C VAL A 61 16.79 16.48 -9.03
N MET A 62 16.51 17.37 -9.98
CA MET A 62 15.35 17.23 -10.88
C MET A 62 15.46 15.99 -11.78
N GLU A 63 16.65 15.70 -12.33
CA GLU A 63 16.92 14.46 -13.07
C GLU A 63 16.67 13.20 -12.23
N MET A 64 17.12 13.22 -10.97
CA MET A 64 16.88 12.10 -10.04
C MET A 64 15.40 11.94 -9.71
N LEU A 65 14.68 13.05 -9.55
CA LEU A 65 13.24 13.03 -9.29
C LEU A 65 12.47 12.50 -10.51
N GLU A 66 12.80 12.95 -11.72
CA GLU A 66 12.21 12.47 -12.97
C GLU A 66 12.40 10.97 -13.13
N ALA A 67 13.62 10.46 -12.90
CA ALA A 67 13.90 9.03 -12.96
C ALA A 67 13.04 8.22 -12.00
N LEU A 68 12.92 8.67 -10.73
CA LEU A 68 12.11 8.00 -9.72
C LEU A 68 10.61 8.01 -10.06
N VAL A 69 10.10 9.15 -10.54
CA VAL A 69 8.70 9.29 -10.94
C VAL A 69 8.38 8.40 -12.15
N ASN A 70 9.27 8.40 -13.15
CA ASN A 70 9.10 7.60 -14.35
C ASN A 70 9.16 6.08 -14.04
N GLU A 71 10.19 5.63 -13.32
CA GLU A 71 10.31 4.22 -12.91
C GLU A 71 9.13 3.78 -12.05
N GLY A 72 8.71 4.61 -11.08
CA GLY A 72 7.55 4.35 -10.24
C GLY A 72 6.26 4.21 -11.05
N SER A 73 6.05 5.06 -12.05
CA SER A 73 4.90 4.99 -12.96
C SER A 73 4.88 3.69 -13.77
N LEU A 74 6.03 3.32 -14.36
CA LEU A 74 6.15 2.10 -15.16
C LEU A 74 5.90 0.84 -14.32
N VAL A 75 6.51 0.74 -13.14
CA VAL A 75 6.30 -0.39 -12.22
C VAL A 75 4.85 -0.46 -11.75
N ALA A 76 4.24 0.68 -11.41
CA ALA A 76 2.85 0.72 -10.99
C ALA A 76 1.91 0.25 -12.11
N GLU A 77 2.20 0.61 -13.36
CA GLU A 77 1.41 0.20 -14.51
C GLU A 77 1.56 -1.28 -14.82
N GLU A 78 2.79 -1.82 -14.77
CA GLU A 78 3.05 -3.26 -14.93
C GLU A 78 2.29 -4.09 -13.90
N LEU A 79 2.35 -3.70 -12.62
CA LEU A 79 1.60 -4.37 -11.55
C LEU A 79 0.08 -4.25 -11.72
N ARG A 80 -0.41 -3.13 -12.28
CA ARG A 80 -1.84 -2.99 -12.58
C ARG A 80 -2.27 -3.95 -13.67
N MET A 81 -1.49 -4.06 -14.75
CA MET A 81 -1.75 -5.01 -15.84
C MET A 81 -1.72 -6.45 -15.34
N GLU A 82 -0.72 -6.83 -14.55
CA GLU A 82 -0.63 -8.18 -13.96
C GLU A 82 -1.84 -8.47 -13.06
N ARG A 83 -2.21 -7.51 -12.19
CA ARG A 83 -3.39 -7.63 -11.33
C ARG A 83 -4.66 -7.80 -12.14
N ASP A 84 -4.83 -7.08 -13.25
CA ASP A 84 -6.03 -7.17 -14.07
C ASP A 84 -6.09 -8.49 -14.86
N ASN A 85 -4.95 -8.97 -15.35
CA ASN A 85 -4.84 -10.30 -15.96
C ASN A 85 -5.20 -11.41 -14.98
N LEU A 86 -4.63 -11.38 -13.76
CA LEU A 86 -4.94 -12.36 -12.71
C LEU A 86 -6.40 -12.30 -12.29
N ARG A 87 -7.00 -11.10 -12.21
CA ARG A 87 -8.43 -10.94 -11.93
C ARG A 87 -9.29 -11.60 -13.01
N GLN A 88 -8.94 -11.42 -14.29
CA GLN A 88 -9.63 -12.05 -15.40
C GLN A 88 -9.49 -13.58 -15.37
N GLU A 89 -8.29 -14.10 -15.07
CA GLU A 89 -8.06 -15.53 -14.94
C GLU A 89 -8.88 -16.14 -13.79
N VAL A 90 -8.87 -15.50 -12.61
CA VAL A 90 -9.67 -15.92 -11.44
C VAL A 90 -11.17 -15.89 -11.77
N GLU A 91 -11.64 -14.87 -12.48
CA GLU A 91 -13.03 -14.82 -12.91
C GLU A 91 -13.36 -15.93 -13.92
N GLY A 92 -12.47 -16.20 -14.87
CA GLY A 92 -12.59 -17.30 -15.82
C GLY A 92 -12.68 -18.66 -15.13
N LEU A 93 -11.80 -18.93 -14.17
CA LEU A 93 -11.82 -20.15 -13.36
C LEU A 93 -13.10 -20.28 -12.51
N ARG A 94 -13.57 -19.17 -11.93
CA ARG A 94 -14.85 -19.14 -11.20
C ARG A 94 -16.03 -19.46 -12.11
N ARG A 95 -16.08 -18.89 -13.32
CA ARG A 95 -17.14 -19.19 -14.30
C ARG A 95 -17.05 -20.64 -14.77
N ALA A 96 -15.86 -21.15 -15.07
CA ALA A 96 -15.66 -22.56 -15.44
C ALA A 96 -16.06 -23.53 -14.31
N SER A 97 -15.89 -23.13 -13.05
CA SER A 97 -16.33 -23.91 -11.88
C SER A 97 -17.86 -23.89 -11.69
N VAL A 98 -18.57 -22.88 -12.20
CA VAL A 98 -20.04 -22.76 -12.09
C VAL A 98 -20.74 -23.36 -13.32
N SER A 99 -20.10 -23.31 -14.49
CA SER A 99 -20.51 -24.03 -15.70
C SER A 99 -20.14 -25.51 -15.58
N GLY A 100 -20.92 -26.23 -14.77
CA GLY A 100 -20.79 -27.67 -14.56
C GLY A 100 -21.02 -28.47 -15.84
N ASP A 101 -20.00 -28.53 -16.70
CA ASP A 101 -19.83 -29.68 -17.56
C ASP A 101 -19.37 -30.82 -16.66
N GLN A 102 -20.11 -31.92 -16.69
CA GLN A 102 -19.83 -33.12 -15.90
C GLN A 102 -18.46 -33.67 -16.30
N VAL A 103 -17.40 -33.11 -15.72
CA VAL A 103 -16.12 -33.80 -15.65
C VAL A 103 -16.39 -35.05 -14.84
N ASN A 104 -16.31 -36.20 -15.50
CA ASN A 104 -16.29 -37.52 -14.89
C ASN A 104 -15.01 -37.61 -14.05
N LEU A 105 -15.06 -36.94 -12.91
CA LEU A 105 -14.09 -36.99 -11.85
C LEU A 105 -14.24 -38.40 -11.30
N GLY A 106 -13.30 -39.28 -11.65
CA GLY A 106 -13.27 -40.66 -11.18
C GLY A 106 -13.48 -40.75 -9.66
N PRO A 107 -13.76 -41.95 -9.12
CA PRO A 107 -14.42 -42.16 -7.83
C PRO A 107 -13.78 -41.52 -6.58
N ASP A 108 -12.61 -40.87 -6.74
CA ASP A 108 -11.77 -40.29 -5.70
C ASP A 108 -11.60 -38.76 -5.81
N LYS A 109 -12.39 -38.08 -6.64
CA LYS A 109 -12.31 -36.62 -6.83
C LYS A 109 -13.62 -35.92 -6.42
N MET A 110 -13.59 -35.28 -5.26
CA MET A 110 -14.69 -34.45 -4.75
C MET A 110 -14.78 -33.11 -5.51
N VAL A 111 -15.99 -32.79 -6.00
CA VAL A 111 -16.35 -31.42 -6.38
C VAL A 111 -16.42 -30.60 -5.10
N VAL A 112 -15.48 -29.65 -4.93
CA VAL A 112 -15.40 -28.80 -3.74
C VAL A 112 -16.24 -27.55 -3.98
N ASP A 113 -17.38 -27.46 -3.32
CA ASP A 113 -18.17 -26.23 -3.28
C ASP A 113 -17.41 -25.16 -2.47
N LEU A 114 -16.92 -24.12 -3.16
CA LEU A 114 -16.21 -23.01 -2.53
C LEU A 114 -17.15 -22.07 -1.75
N THR A 115 -18.46 -22.18 -1.95
CA THR A 115 -19.49 -21.38 -1.25
C THR A 115 -20.09 -22.06 -0.02
N ASP A 116 -19.76 -23.33 0.25
CA ASP A 116 -20.28 -24.06 1.40
C ASP A 116 -19.76 -23.47 2.74
N PRO A 117 -20.64 -22.93 3.61
CA PRO A 117 -20.24 -22.42 4.91
C PRO A 117 -19.72 -23.50 5.87
N ASN A 118 -20.09 -24.78 5.67
CA ASN A 118 -19.60 -25.92 6.45
C ASN A 118 -18.33 -26.55 5.89
N ARG A 119 -17.79 -26.02 4.78
CA ARG A 119 -16.54 -26.50 4.20
C ARG A 119 -15.42 -26.41 5.24
N PRO A 120 -14.67 -27.50 5.49
CA PRO A 120 -13.49 -27.46 6.36
C PRO A 120 -12.49 -26.43 5.83
N ARG A 121 -12.29 -25.33 6.57
CA ARG A 121 -11.39 -24.23 6.19
C ARG A 121 -9.98 -24.38 6.76
N PHE A 122 -9.83 -25.30 7.71
CA PHE A 122 -8.58 -25.52 8.43
C PHE A 122 -8.05 -26.92 8.13
N THR A 123 -6.74 -27.00 8.05
CA THR A 123 -5.99 -28.25 8.07
C THR A 123 -6.02 -28.86 9.47
N LEU A 124 -5.81 -30.18 9.56
CA LEU A 124 -5.69 -30.87 10.85
C LEU A 124 -4.54 -30.33 11.72
N GLN A 125 -3.50 -29.80 11.09
CA GLN A 125 -2.35 -29.23 11.79
C GLN A 125 -2.74 -27.92 12.50
N GLU A 126 -3.42 -27.01 11.81
CA GLU A 126 -3.91 -25.76 12.42
C GLU A 126 -4.86 -26.05 13.59
N LEU A 127 -5.77 -27.01 13.43
CA LEU A 127 -6.67 -27.41 14.52
C LEU A 127 -5.91 -27.96 15.72
N ARG A 128 -4.87 -28.78 15.49
CA ARG A 128 -4.00 -29.30 16.54
C ARG A 128 -3.29 -28.17 17.27
N ASP A 129 -2.74 -27.21 16.54
CA ASP A 129 -1.99 -26.08 17.08
C ASP A 129 -2.90 -25.20 17.98
N VAL A 130 -4.09 -24.86 17.49
CA VAL A 130 -5.09 -24.09 18.27
C VAL A 130 -5.53 -24.84 19.53
N LEU A 131 -5.74 -26.15 19.44
CA LEU A 131 -6.12 -26.97 20.61
C LEU A 131 -5.00 -27.05 21.65
N GLN A 132 -3.75 -27.16 21.20
CA GLN A 132 -2.58 -27.17 22.08
C GLN A 132 -2.42 -25.81 22.78
N GLU A 133 -2.54 -24.71 22.03
CA GLU A 133 -2.50 -23.36 22.60
C GLU A 133 -3.61 -23.14 23.63
N ARG A 134 -4.85 -23.52 23.31
CA ARG A 134 -5.99 -23.46 24.24
C ARG A 134 -5.73 -24.27 25.50
N ASN A 135 -5.15 -25.45 25.40
CA ASN A 135 -4.79 -26.27 26.56
C ASN A 135 -3.72 -25.60 27.43
N LYS A 136 -2.70 -24.99 26.81
CA LYS A 136 -1.64 -24.26 27.51
C LYS A 136 -2.17 -23.03 28.24
N LEU A 137 -3.03 -22.25 27.60
CA LEU A 137 -3.67 -21.09 28.23
C LEU A 137 -4.57 -21.52 29.39
N LYS A 138 -5.30 -22.64 29.23
CA LYS A 138 -6.15 -23.19 30.30
C LYS A 138 -5.34 -23.60 31.53
N SER A 139 -4.16 -24.21 31.38
CA SER A 139 -3.32 -24.56 32.52
C SER A 139 -2.73 -23.33 33.20
N GLN A 140 -2.27 -22.34 32.43
CA GLN A 140 -1.79 -21.06 32.98
C GLN A 140 -2.88 -20.32 33.76
N LEU A 141 -4.11 -20.26 33.21
CA LEU A 141 -5.24 -19.65 33.89
C LEU A 141 -5.54 -20.34 35.22
N LEU A 142 -5.50 -21.68 35.26
CA LEU A 142 -5.74 -22.43 36.48
C LEU A 142 -4.69 -22.10 37.55
N LEU A 143 -3.40 -22.07 37.19
CA LEU A 143 -2.32 -21.72 38.11
C LEU A 143 -2.49 -20.31 38.69
N VAL A 144 -2.76 -19.33 37.82
CA VAL A 144 -2.97 -17.94 38.26
C VAL A 144 -4.21 -17.82 39.16
N GLN A 145 -5.28 -18.57 38.87
CA GLN A 145 -6.46 -18.61 39.74
C GLN A 145 -6.15 -19.22 41.10
N GLU A 146 -5.34 -20.28 41.17
CA GLU A 146 -4.89 -20.89 42.42
C GLU A 146 -4.02 -19.92 43.24
N GLU A 147 -3.09 -19.21 42.60
CA GLU A 147 -2.27 -18.19 43.25
C GLU A 147 -3.13 -17.05 43.82
N LEU A 148 -4.06 -16.51 43.02
CA LEU A 148 -4.99 -15.47 43.47
C LEU A 148 -5.86 -15.95 44.63
N GLN A 149 -6.33 -17.20 44.61
CA GLN A 149 -7.06 -17.80 45.73
C GLN A 149 -6.20 -17.86 47.00
N CYS A 150 -4.92 -18.23 46.88
CA CYS A 150 -3.97 -18.23 47.99
C CYS A 150 -3.79 -16.82 48.57
N TYR A 151 -3.60 -15.80 47.73
CA TYR A 151 -3.46 -14.41 48.16
C TYR A 151 -4.72 -13.88 48.83
N ARG A 152 -5.91 -14.14 48.27
CA ARG A 152 -7.19 -13.75 48.90
C ARG A 152 -7.34 -14.39 50.27
N ARG A 153 -6.97 -15.67 50.41
CA ARG A 153 -7.05 -16.40 51.70
C ARG A 153 -6.01 -15.90 52.72
N PHE A 154 -4.81 -15.53 52.28
CA PHE A 154 -3.78 -14.93 53.13
C PHE A 154 -4.22 -13.55 53.63
N PHE A 155 -4.69 -12.67 52.73
CA PHE A 155 -5.20 -11.35 53.08
C PHE A 155 -6.39 -11.41 54.07
N PHE A 156 -7.31 -12.36 53.87
CA PHE A 156 -8.44 -12.56 54.78
C PHE A 156 -8.04 -13.09 56.18
N ARG A 157 -6.90 -13.78 56.29
CA ARG A 157 -6.35 -14.22 57.58
C ARG A 157 -5.60 -13.09 58.29
N SER A 158 -4.86 -12.27 57.55
CA SER A 158 -4.08 -11.15 58.10
C SER A 158 -4.95 -9.97 58.57
N GLY A 159 -6.16 -9.80 58.03
CA GLY A 159 -7.12 -8.78 58.47
C GLY A 159 -7.92 -9.12 59.74
N LYS A 160 -7.69 -10.27 60.38
CA LYS A 160 -8.36 -10.66 61.64
C LYS A 160 -7.49 -10.51 62.90
N HIS A 161 -6.32 -9.90 62.80
CA HIS A 161 -5.38 -9.69 63.92
C HIS A 161 -5.00 -8.22 64.15
N THR A 162 -5.88 -7.29 63.75
CA THR A 162 -5.87 -5.89 64.18
C THR A 162 -7.21 -5.53 64.79
#